data_AF-A0A4Q3JJ14-F1
#
_entry.id   AF-A0A4Q3JJ14-F1
#
_cell.length_a   1.000
_cell.length_b   1.000
_cell.length_c   1.000
_cell.angle_alpha   90.00
_cell.angle_beta   90.00
_cell.angle_gamma   90.00
#
_symmetry.space_group_name_H-M   'P 1'
#
loop_
_entity.id
_entity.type
_entity.pdbx_description
1 polymer ?
#
loop_
_entity_poly.entity_id
_entity_poly.type
_entity_poly.pdbx_seq_one_letter_code
_entity_poly.pdbx_strand_id
1 'polypeptide(L)'
;MASAHAADRRRAEVSGRVSSACATLRDSLLGPLLSHVTISIGEPGVGSPALGEVQVGGRRIVLNPAPARDLTVEQWVYVVAHLTLHLGFEHGPAAPGEEGRLRALADELVIDGFLHHLR
;
A
#
# COMPACT_ATOMS: atom_id res chain seq x y z
N MET A 1 10.17 -22.84 -16.33
CA MET A 1 11.34 -22.28 -15.64
C MET A 1 11.61 -20.80 -15.94
N ALA A 2 11.61 -20.34 -17.21
CA ALA A 2 11.89 -18.93 -17.55
C ALA A 2 10.90 -17.90 -16.94
N SER A 3 9.61 -18.25 -16.84
CA SER A 3 8.56 -17.39 -16.26
C SER A 3 8.73 -17.14 -14.76
N ALA A 4 9.06 -18.19 -13.98
CA ALA A 4 9.30 -18.08 -12.54
C ALA A 4 10.48 -17.14 -12.23
N HIS A 5 11.58 -17.28 -12.97
CA HIS A 5 12.75 -16.44 -12.79
C HIS A 5 12.50 -14.96 -13.14
N ALA A 6 11.60 -14.67 -14.09
CA ALA A 6 11.17 -13.31 -14.40
C ALA A 6 10.28 -12.71 -13.30
N ALA A 7 9.41 -13.52 -12.68
CA ALA A 7 8.58 -13.10 -11.55
C ALA A 7 9.44 -12.80 -10.30
N ASP A 8 10.45 -13.62 -10.02
CA ASP A 8 11.37 -13.41 -8.90
C ASP A 8 12.19 -12.13 -9.06
N ARG A 9 12.73 -11.87 -10.26
CA ARG A 9 13.44 -10.60 -10.54
C ARG A 9 12.52 -9.40 -10.37
N ARG A 10 11.28 -9.48 -10.87
CA ARG A 10 10.29 -8.40 -10.71
C ARG A 10 10.00 -8.13 -9.24
N ARG A 11 9.80 -9.19 -8.45
CA ARG A 11 9.58 -9.08 -7.01
C ARG A 11 10.76 -8.40 -6.32
N ALA A 12 12.00 -8.75 -6.70
CA ALA A 12 13.20 -8.13 -6.14
C ALA A 12 13.32 -6.63 -6.50
N GLU A 13 13.06 -6.26 -7.75
CA GLU A 13 13.06 -4.86 -8.20
C GLU A 13 12.02 -4.01 -7.44
N VAL A 14 10.79 -4.50 -7.33
CA VAL A 14 9.73 -3.85 -6.55
C VAL A 14 10.13 -3.76 -5.09
N SER A 15 10.72 -4.81 -4.52
CA SER A 15 11.23 -4.80 -3.14
C SER A 15 12.27 -3.73 -2.88
N GLY A 16 13.18 -3.50 -3.83
CA GLY A 16 14.15 -2.41 -3.73
C GLY A 16 13.48 -1.04 -3.67
N ARG A 17 12.53 -0.78 -4.58
CA ARG A 17 11.81 0.51 -4.64
C ARG A 17 10.93 0.75 -3.41
N VAL A 18 10.22 -0.27 -2.95
CA VAL A 18 9.42 -0.23 -1.71
C VAL A 18 10.32 0.05 -0.50
N SER A 19 11.48 -0.59 -0.42
CA SER A 19 12.43 -0.36 0.68
C SER A 19 12.94 1.10 0.69
N SER A 20 13.26 1.65 -0.47
CA SER A 20 13.62 3.06 -0.61
C SER A 20 12.47 4.00 -0.21
N ALA A 21 11.24 3.70 -0.64
CA ALA A 21 10.06 4.47 -0.26
C ALA A 21 9.83 4.46 1.26
N CYS A 22 9.95 3.29 1.90
CA CYS A 22 9.86 3.16 3.36
C CYS A 22 10.99 3.92 4.08
N ALA A 23 12.19 4.00 3.50
CA ALA A 23 13.25 4.83 4.05
C ALA A 23 12.86 6.32 4.04
N THR A 24 12.39 6.84 2.91
CA THR A 24 11.89 8.22 2.81
C THR A 24 10.78 8.51 3.83
N LEU A 25 9.84 7.57 4.01
CA LEU A 25 8.72 7.77 4.92
C LEU A 25 9.10 7.69 6.40
N ARG A 26 10.15 6.95 6.77
CA ARG A 26 10.63 6.87 8.16
C ARG A 26 11.11 8.22 8.70
N ASP A 27 11.62 9.06 7.83
CA ASP A 27 12.08 10.41 8.18
C ASP A 27 10.97 11.47 8.07
N SER A 28 9.72 11.04 7.86
CA SER A 28 8.54 11.90 7.74
C SER A 28 7.60 11.81 8.95
N LEU A 29 6.52 12.58 8.93
CA LEU A 29 5.44 12.50 9.94
C LEU A 29 4.79 11.11 10.02
N LEU A 30 4.90 10.29 8.97
CA LEU A 30 4.37 8.92 8.96
C LEU A 30 5.34 7.89 9.58
N GLY A 31 6.58 8.29 9.89
CA GLY A 31 7.61 7.38 10.41
C GLY A 31 7.19 6.59 11.65
N PRO A 32 6.63 7.23 12.69
CA PRO A 32 6.12 6.53 13.87
C PRO A 32 5.04 5.51 13.54
N LEU A 33 4.08 5.85 12.68
CA LEU A 33 3.01 4.94 12.27
C LEU A 33 3.57 3.76 11.47
N LEU A 34 4.44 4.04 10.49
CA LEU A 34 5.10 3.04 9.65
C LEU A 34 5.92 2.03 10.48
N SER A 35 6.50 2.45 11.60
CA SER A 35 7.26 1.57 12.51
C SER A 35 6.42 0.45 13.14
N HIS A 36 5.09 0.60 13.13
CA HIS A 36 4.14 -0.39 13.63
C HIS A 36 3.50 -1.23 12.53
N VAL A 37 3.88 -1.02 11.26
CA VAL A 37 3.30 -1.69 10.11
C VAL A 37 4.23 -2.75 9.56
N THR A 38 3.71 -3.95 9.32
CA THR A 38 4.43 -5.00 8.58
C THR A 38 4.11 -4.89 7.10
N ILE A 39 5.12 -4.68 6.26
CA ILE A 39 4.95 -4.63 4.80
C ILE A 39 5.52 -5.90 4.18
N SER A 40 4.73 -6.51 3.29
CA SER A 40 5.14 -7.69 2.53
C SER A 40 4.77 -7.53 1.06
N ILE A 41 5.59 -8.06 0.17
CA ILE A 41 5.27 -8.11 -1.27
C ILE A 41 4.65 -9.48 -1.55
N GLY A 42 3.54 -9.51 -2.28
CA GLY A 42 2.79 -10.73 -2.53
C GLY A 42 1.60 -10.49 -3.44
N GLU A 43 0.87 -11.56 -3.75
CA GLU A 43 -0.43 -11.40 -4.38
C GLU A 43 -1.44 -11.07 -3.27
N PRO A 44 -2.11 -9.91 -3.32
CA PRO A 44 -3.14 -9.57 -2.35
C PRO A 44 -4.39 -10.45 -2.57
N GLY A 45 -5.34 -10.42 -1.62
CA GLY A 45 -6.55 -11.23 -1.71
C GLY A 45 -7.40 -10.92 -2.95
N VAL A 46 -8.25 -11.86 -3.36
CA VAL A 46 -9.20 -11.66 -4.47
C VAL A 46 -10.07 -10.44 -4.19
N GLY A 47 -10.12 -9.49 -5.14
CA GLY A 47 -10.87 -8.24 -4.99
C GLY A 47 -10.08 -7.09 -4.35
N SER A 48 -8.80 -7.28 -4.03
CA SER A 48 -7.94 -6.22 -3.50
C SER A 48 -7.63 -5.13 -4.53
N PRO A 49 -7.36 -3.89 -4.08
CA PRO A 49 -6.86 -2.84 -4.95
C PRO A 49 -5.59 -3.27 -5.70
N ALA A 50 -5.43 -2.75 -6.91
CA ALA A 50 -4.41 -3.24 -7.84
C ALA A 50 -3.00 -3.24 -7.25
N LEU A 51 -2.63 -2.22 -6.46
CA LEU A 51 -1.27 -2.03 -5.96
C LEU A 51 -1.02 -2.62 -4.56
N GLY A 52 -2.07 -2.96 -3.81
CA GLY A 52 -1.93 -3.58 -2.50
C GLY A 52 -3.19 -3.55 -1.65
N GLU A 53 -3.14 -4.26 -0.53
CA GLU A 53 -4.23 -4.45 0.42
C GLU A 53 -3.77 -4.10 1.84
N VAL A 54 -4.70 -3.55 2.63
CA VAL A 54 -4.52 -3.24 4.04
C VAL A 54 -5.27 -4.25 4.91
N GLN A 55 -4.57 -4.83 5.88
CA GLN A 55 -5.13 -5.73 6.89
C GLN A 55 -5.07 -5.05 8.26
N VAL A 56 -6.13 -4.31 8.62
CA VAL A 56 -6.19 -3.44 9.81
C VAL A 56 -5.87 -4.19 11.10
N GLY A 57 -6.56 -5.31 11.36
CA GLY A 57 -6.35 -6.11 12.58
C GLY A 57 -4.96 -6.74 12.69
N GLY A 58 -4.23 -6.86 11.58
CA GLY A 58 -2.86 -7.37 11.55
C GLY A 58 -1.78 -6.29 11.41
N ARG A 59 -2.17 -5.00 11.30
CA ARG A 59 -1.27 -3.89 10.94
C ARG A 59 -0.34 -4.24 9.78
N ARG A 60 -0.91 -4.86 8.75
CA ARG A 60 -0.16 -5.41 7.63
C ARG A 60 -0.58 -4.78 6.32
N ILE A 61 0.41 -4.50 5.48
CA ILE A 61 0.23 -4.12 4.08
C ILE A 61 0.78 -5.24 3.20
N VAL A 62 0.00 -5.66 2.21
CA VAL A 62 0.42 -6.61 1.18
C VAL A 62 0.45 -5.89 -0.16
N LEU A 63 1.65 -5.67 -0.72
CA LEU A 63 1.85 -4.93 -1.97
C LEU A 63 1.91 -5.88 -3.16
N ASN A 64 1.18 -5.54 -4.22
CA ASN A 64 1.14 -6.33 -5.46
C ASN A 64 2.23 -5.89 -6.44
N PRO A 65 3.21 -6.75 -6.77
CA PRO A 65 4.27 -6.39 -7.71
C PRO A 65 3.83 -6.46 -9.19
N ALA A 66 2.68 -7.06 -9.51
CA ALA A 66 2.28 -7.32 -10.89
C ALA A 66 1.94 -6.05 -11.70
N PRO A 67 1.05 -5.15 -11.24
CA PRO A 67 0.75 -3.89 -11.92
C PRO A 67 1.78 -2.78 -11.66
N ALA A 68 2.71 -2.99 -10.72
CA ALA A 68 3.58 -1.94 -10.21
C ALA A 68 4.97 -1.89 -10.84
N ARG A 69 5.18 -2.59 -11.97
CA ARG A 69 6.50 -2.73 -12.61
C ARG A 69 7.14 -1.38 -12.95
N ASP A 70 6.34 -0.41 -13.34
CA ASP A 70 6.83 0.87 -13.87
C ASP A 70 6.70 2.02 -12.85
N LEU A 71 6.31 1.72 -11.60
CA LEU A 71 6.26 2.74 -10.55
C LEU A 71 7.66 3.16 -10.12
N THR A 72 7.89 4.47 -10.04
CA THR A 72 9.10 5.08 -9.47
C THR A 72 9.11 4.96 -7.94
N VAL A 73 10.23 5.30 -7.31
CA VAL A 73 10.33 5.32 -5.84
C VAL A 73 9.35 6.34 -5.26
N GLU A 74 9.18 7.51 -5.87
CA GLU A 74 8.27 8.57 -5.44
C GLU A 74 6.80 8.13 -5.53
N GLN A 75 6.45 7.37 -6.56
CA GLN A 75 5.12 6.77 -6.66
C GLN A 75 4.90 5.70 -5.59
N TRP A 76 5.93 4.92 -5.24
CA TRP A 76 5.87 4.00 -4.11
C TRP A 76 5.78 4.70 -2.76
N VAL A 77 6.41 5.88 -2.59
CA VAL A 77 6.24 6.72 -1.40
C VAL A 77 4.77 7.07 -1.23
N TYR A 78 4.09 7.48 -2.32
CA TYR A 78 2.64 7.74 -2.28
C TYR A 78 1.84 6.50 -1.88
N VAL A 79 2.06 5.37 -2.55
CA VAL A 79 1.33 4.12 -2.28
C VAL A 79 1.51 3.66 -0.84
N VAL A 80 2.74 3.64 -0.33
CA VAL A 80 3.02 3.20 1.05
C VAL A 80 2.45 4.20 2.06
N ALA A 81 2.56 5.51 1.81
CA ALA A 81 1.96 6.54 2.67
C ALA A 81 0.44 6.37 2.77
N HIS A 82 -0.22 6.22 1.63
CA HIS A 82 -1.66 6.04 1.52
C HIS A 82 -2.14 4.80 2.29
N LEU A 83 -1.53 3.64 2.05
CA LEU A 83 -1.89 2.38 2.74
C LEU A 83 -1.55 2.42 4.24
N THR A 84 -0.52 3.17 4.62
CA THR A 84 -0.18 3.38 6.04
C THR A 84 -1.23 4.26 6.74
N LEU A 85 -1.77 5.28 6.06
CA LEU A 85 -2.85 6.11 6.59
C LEU A 85 -4.15 5.33 6.79
N HIS A 86 -4.50 4.42 5.87
CA HIS A 86 -5.61 3.48 6.10
C HIS A 86 -5.46 2.71 7.42
N LEU A 87 -4.25 2.23 7.73
CA LEU A 87 -3.98 1.58 9.01
C LEU A 87 -4.09 2.54 10.20
N GLY A 88 -3.57 3.76 10.07
CA GLY A 88 -3.62 4.77 11.13
C GLY A 88 -5.03 5.25 11.46
N PHE A 89 -5.92 5.29 10.46
CA PHE A 89 -7.33 5.67 10.64
C PHE A 89 -8.25 4.47 10.87
N GLU A 90 -7.72 3.26 10.90
CA GLU A 90 -8.49 2.01 10.97
C GLU A 90 -9.54 1.89 9.85
N HIS A 91 -9.25 2.47 8.69
CA HIS A 91 -10.03 2.34 7.46
C HIS A 91 -9.68 1.01 6.80
N GLY A 92 -10.53 0.01 7.01
CA GLY A 92 -10.36 -1.35 6.49
C GLY A 92 -11.31 -1.69 5.35
N PRO A 93 -11.15 -2.89 4.75
CA PRO A 93 -12.05 -3.34 3.69
C PRO A 93 -13.49 -3.26 4.20
N ALA A 94 -14.32 -2.57 3.44
CA ALA A 94 -15.67 -2.31 3.85
C ALA A 94 -16.51 -3.60 3.85
N ALA A 95 -17.55 -3.61 4.68
CA ALA A 95 -18.53 -4.70 4.67
C ALA A 95 -19.08 -4.90 3.23
N PRO A 96 -19.41 -6.13 2.82
CA PRO A 96 -20.01 -6.34 1.50
C PRO A 96 -21.33 -5.55 1.36
N GLY A 97 -21.62 -5.07 0.15
CA GLY A 97 -22.82 -4.31 -0.17
C GLY A 97 -22.56 -2.85 -0.54
N GLU A 98 -23.62 -2.12 -0.87
CA GLU A 98 -23.54 -0.73 -1.35
C GLU A 98 -23.02 0.23 -0.29
N GLU A 99 -23.51 0.10 0.95
CA GLU A 99 -23.07 0.92 2.08
C GLU A 99 -21.55 0.79 2.32
N GLY A 100 -21.04 -0.44 2.29
CA GLY A 100 -19.61 -0.65 2.42
C GLY A 100 -18.83 -0.09 1.23
N ARG A 101 -19.33 -0.24 0.00
CA ARG A 101 -18.68 0.39 -1.16
C ARG A 101 -18.61 1.92 -1.02
N LEU A 102 -19.67 2.56 -0.53
CA LEU A 102 -19.69 4.01 -0.29
C LEU A 102 -18.70 4.41 0.80
N ARG A 103 -18.60 3.62 1.88
CA ARG A 103 -17.61 3.84 2.94
C ARG A 103 -16.18 3.72 2.42
N ALA A 104 -15.88 2.67 1.65
CA ALA A 104 -14.56 2.51 1.03
C ALA A 104 -14.21 3.72 0.15
N LEU A 105 -15.15 4.21 -0.66
CA LEU A 105 -14.94 5.42 -1.47
C LEU A 105 -14.71 6.68 -0.61
N ALA A 106 -15.45 6.83 0.49
CA ALA A 106 -15.25 7.95 1.41
C ALA A 106 -13.86 7.89 2.07
N ASP A 107 -13.42 6.70 2.48
CA ASP A 107 -12.10 6.49 3.09
C ASP A 107 -10.97 6.88 2.13
N GLU A 108 -11.06 6.50 0.86
CA GLU A 108 -10.12 6.89 -0.21
C GLU A 108 -10.08 8.42 -0.38
N LEU A 109 -11.23 9.08 -0.45
CA LEU A 109 -11.31 10.53 -0.59
C LEU A 109 -10.67 11.28 0.58
N VAL A 110 -10.87 10.79 1.81
CA VAL A 110 -10.26 11.38 3.02
C VAL A 110 -8.74 11.26 2.94
N ILE A 111 -8.22 10.10 2.56
CA ILE A 111 -6.78 9.84 2.54
C ILE A 111 -6.10 10.59 1.39
N ASP A 112 -6.67 10.57 0.19
CA ASP A 112 -6.15 11.32 -0.95
C ASP A 112 -6.20 12.83 -0.69
N GLY A 113 -7.30 13.31 -0.09
CA GLY A 113 -7.42 14.70 0.36
C GLY A 113 -6.31 15.06 1.36
N PHE A 114 -6.07 14.24 2.37
CA PHE A 114 -5.01 14.46 3.37
C PHE A 114 -3.62 14.52 2.71
N LEU A 115 -3.27 13.57 1.85
CA LEU A 115 -1.99 13.55 1.15
C LEU A 115 -1.82 14.75 0.21
N HIS A 116 -2.90 15.23 -0.41
CA HIS A 116 -2.84 16.42 -1.25
C HIS A 116 -2.50 17.68 -0.44
N HIS A 117 -3.00 17.81 0.79
CA HIS A 117 -2.73 18.95 1.67
C HIS A 117 -1.31 18.95 2.27
N LEU A 118 -0.58 17.83 2.20
CA LEU A 118 0.81 17.72 2.68
C LEU A 118 1.87 18.02 1.61
N ARG A 119 1.47 18.32 0.37
CA ARG A 119 2.35 18.70 -0.73
C ARG A 119 2.50 20.21 -0.85
#